data_AF-A0A8C4P9N5-F1
#
_entry.id   AF-A0A8C4P9N5-F1
#
_cell.length_a   1.000
_cell.length_b   1.000
_cell.length_c   1.000
_cell.angle_alpha   90.00
_cell.angle_beta   90.00
_cell.angle_gamma   90.00
#
_symmetry.space_group_name_H-M   'P 1'
#
loop_
_entity.id
_entity.type
_entity.pdbx_description
1 polymer ?
#
loop_
_entity_poly.entity_id
_entity_poly.type
_entity_poly.pdbx_seq_one_letter_code
_entity_poly.pdbx_strand_id
1 'polypeptide(L)'
;MVLYFLKDESRPETPGAEEPLGVHHALAERASKYTKRPNVFRLQTADWRVFLFQAPSAEEMSSWISRINLVAALFSSPPFPAAVSSQRRFIRPILPAAPSRSAPEEQHRSHETCMDQFAAELFEHQRNLPDKRGRARDLDEYRLKKDYLLYEKRRYETYVQLLETWLSAGARDLDGWEAHVGPVDAPPDPPSLTKAHSSPSLAPEAPPAGVRVKRNISERRTVRKIVPKRNKNLL
;
A
#
# COMPACT_ATOMS: atom_id res chain seq x y z
N MET A 1 -8.16 16.78 6.72
CA MET A 1 -8.97 15.73 7.37
C MET A 1 -8.06 14.65 7.91
N VAL A 2 -8.35 14.13 9.09
CA VAL A 2 -7.49 13.21 9.85
C VAL A 2 -8.33 12.13 10.55
N LEU A 3 -7.75 10.96 10.79
CA LEU A 3 -8.27 9.93 11.69
C LEU A 3 -7.61 10.09 13.07
N TYR A 4 -8.42 10.06 14.13
CA TYR A 4 -7.95 10.02 15.50
C TYR A 4 -8.11 8.62 16.05
N PHE A 5 -7.08 8.13 16.74
CA PHE A 5 -7.14 6.85 17.46
C PHE A 5 -7.28 7.14 18.94
N LEU A 6 -8.46 6.88 19.47
CA LEU A 6 -8.78 7.04 20.88
C LEU A 6 -8.55 5.71 21.58
N LYS A 7 -7.74 5.73 22.64
CA LYS A 7 -7.59 4.60 23.52
C LYS A 7 -8.82 4.54 24.41
N ASP A 8 -9.37 3.34 24.59
CA ASP A 8 -10.52 3.14 25.47
C ASP A 8 -10.18 3.61 26.89
N GLU A 9 -10.96 4.56 27.43
CA GLU A 9 -10.77 5.27 28.72
C GLU A 9 -10.88 4.35 29.96
N SER A 10 -10.86 3.03 29.77
CA SER A 10 -10.85 2.03 30.86
C SER A 10 -9.55 2.00 31.68
N ARG A 11 -8.54 2.79 31.33
CA ARG A 11 -7.29 2.93 32.08
C ARG A 11 -6.94 4.41 32.28
N PRO A 12 -7.03 4.96 33.51
CA PRO A 12 -6.88 6.39 33.77
C PRO A 12 -5.42 6.90 33.70
N GLU A 13 -4.49 6.14 33.13
CA GLU A 13 -3.06 6.48 33.14
C GLU A 13 -2.41 6.36 31.76
N THR A 14 -2.79 7.23 30.81
CA THR A 14 -1.85 7.82 29.84
C THR A 14 -2.52 8.96 29.06
N PRO A 15 -2.13 10.23 29.24
CA PRO A 15 -2.52 11.29 28.32
C PRO A 15 -1.68 11.14 27.04
N GLY A 16 -2.23 10.48 26.04
CA GLY A 16 -1.52 10.26 24.78
C GLY A 16 -2.47 9.77 23.71
N ALA A 17 -3.31 10.66 23.19
CA ALA A 17 -3.92 10.41 21.90
C ALA A 17 -2.79 10.18 20.89
N GLU A 18 -2.87 9.08 20.13
CA GLU A 18 -1.89 8.82 19.07
C GLU A 18 -1.93 9.97 18.04
N GLU A 19 -0.81 10.21 17.37
CA GLU A 19 -0.71 11.28 16.37
C GLU A 19 -1.80 11.08 15.29
N PRO A 20 -2.62 12.11 15.00
CA PRO A 20 -3.71 11.98 14.05
C PRO A 20 -3.19 11.63 12.66
N LEU A 21 -3.84 10.66 12.02
CA LEU A 21 -3.45 10.18 10.70
C LEU A 21 -4.13 10.99 9.60
N GLY A 22 -3.35 11.79 8.85
CA GLY A 22 -3.86 12.50 7.67
C GLY A 22 -4.41 11.55 6.61
N VAL A 23 -5.68 11.75 6.21
CA VAL A 23 -6.34 10.95 5.16
C VAL A 23 -6.44 11.64 3.81
N HIS A 24 -6.12 12.93 3.74
CA HIS A 24 -5.92 13.59 2.45
C HIS A 24 -4.80 12.87 1.70
N HIS A 25 -5.01 12.66 0.40
CA HIS A 25 -4.18 11.84 -0.48
C HIS A 25 -4.15 10.34 -0.23
N ALA A 26 -4.90 9.82 0.74
CA ALA A 26 -4.87 8.40 1.05
C ALA A 26 -5.78 7.57 0.12
N LEU A 27 -5.47 6.29 -0.03
CA LEU A 27 -6.31 5.33 -0.72
C LEU A 27 -6.61 4.15 0.21
N ALA A 28 -7.89 3.94 0.50
CA ALA A 28 -8.41 2.79 1.23
C ALA A 28 -8.93 1.73 0.24
N GLU A 29 -8.55 0.47 0.44
CA GLU A 29 -8.97 -0.64 -0.41
C GLU A 29 -9.12 -1.91 0.43
N ARG A 30 -9.97 -2.85 0.00
CA ARG A 30 -10.01 -4.19 0.59
C ARG A 30 -8.61 -4.82 0.56
N ALA A 31 -8.19 -5.43 1.67
CA ALA A 31 -6.92 -6.12 1.74
C ALA A 31 -7.05 -7.55 1.16
N SER A 32 -7.37 -7.69 -0.12
CA SER A 32 -7.69 -9.01 -0.74
C SER A 32 -6.56 -10.04 -0.68
N LYS A 33 -5.31 -9.60 -0.44
CA LYS A 33 -4.14 -10.47 -0.26
C LYS A 33 -3.95 -10.92 1.19
N TYR A 34 -4.68 -10.34 2.14
CA TYR A 34 -4.58 -10.65 3.56
C TYR A 34 -5.65 -11.68 3.94
N THR A 35 -5.20 -12.88 4.29
CA THR A 35 -6.09 -14.03 4.52
C THR A 35 -6.22 -14.43 5.98
N LYS A 36 -5.54 -13.73 6.91
CA LYS A 36 -5.50 -14.13 8.33
C LYS A 36 -6.73 -13.71 9.12
N ARG A 37 -7.40 -12.62 8.73
CA ARG A 37 -8.63 -12.12 9.38
C ARG A 37 -9.59 -11.62 8.30
N PRO A 38 -10.91 -11.81 8.48
CA PRO A 38 -11.91 -11.26 7.58
C PRO A 38 -12.04 -9.74 7.76
N ASN A 39 -12.72 -9.09 6.83
CA ASN A 39 -13.11 -7.68 6.91
C ASN A 39 -11.93 -6.73 7.14
N VAL A 40 -10.78 -7.04 6.53
CA VAL A 40 -9.58 -6.21 6.60
C VAL A 40 -9.48 -5.34 5.37
N PHE A 41 -9.34 -4.03 5.60
CA PHE A 41 -8.98 -3.07 4.57
C PHE A 41 -7.59 -2.51 4.81
N ARG A 42 -6.91 -2.13 3.73
CA ARG A 42 -5.64 -1.42 3.76
C ARG A 42 -5.89 0.06 3.53
N LEU A 43 -5.16 0.91 4.26
CA LEU A 43 -5.10 2.35 4.01
C LEU A 43 -3.66 2.71 3.67
N GLN A 44 -3.45 3.27 2.49
CA GLN A 44 -2.16 3.78 2.06
C GLN A 44 -2.19 5.32 2.11
N THR A 45 -1.32 5.93 2.91
CA THR A 45 -1.29 7.38 3.14
C THR A 45 -0.38 8.13 2.16
N ALA A 46 -0.44 9.46 2.18
CA ALA A 46 0.35 10.36 1.31
C ALA A 46 1.86 10.09 1.36
N ASP A 47 2.36 9.70 2.53
CA ASP A 47 3.76 9.36 2.81
C ASP A 47 4.08 7.87 2.55
N TRP A 48 3.19 7.15 1.87
CA TRP A 48 3.33 5.75 1.46
C TRP A 48 3.38 4.74 2.61
N ARG A 49 3.03 5.13 3.84
CA ARG A 49 2.77 4.15 4.90
C ARG A 49 1.51 3.36 4.57
N VAL A 50 1.51 2.08 4.96
CA VAL A 50 0.38 1.17 4.77
C VAL A 50 -0.07 0.66 6.11
N PHE A 51 -1.35 0.88 6.40
CA PHE A 51 -2.03 0.41 7.61
C PHE A 51 -3.04 -0.66 7.23
N LEU A 52 -3.26 -1.61 8.14
CA LEU A 52 -4.33 -2.60 8.02
C LEU A 52 -5.32 -2.38 9.15
N PHE A 53 -6.59 -2.25 8.78
CA PHE A 53 -7.70 -2.06 9.70
C PHE A 53 -8.66 -3.24 9.56
N GLN A 54 -9.07 -3.80 10.70
CA GLN A 54 -10.10 -4.83 10.73
C GLN A 54 -11.41 -4.19 11.17
N ALA A 55 -12.44 -4.29 10.32
CA ALA A 55 -13.79 -3.86 10.67
C ALA A 55 -14.59 -4.99 11.34
N PRO A 56 -15.64 -4.66 12.10
CA PRO A 56 -16.53 -5.65 12.70
C PRO A 56 -17.27 -6.52 11.67
N SER A 57 -17.67 -5.93 10.54
CA SER A 57 -18.41 -6.60 9.46
C SER A 57 -17.93 -6.19 8.06
N ALA A 58 -18.45 -6.83 7.02
CA ALA A 58 -18.13 -6.50 5.63
C ALA A 58 -18.76 -5.15 5.21
N GLU A 59 -19.94 -4.85 5.74
CA GLU A 59 -20.66 -3.59 5.55
C GLU A 59 -19.87 -2.44 6.19
N GLU A 60 -19.45 -2.61 7.45
CA GLU A 60 -18.59 -1.63 8.14
C GLU A 60 -17.27 -1.41 7.41
N MET A 61 -16.62 -2.48 6.93
CA MET A 61 -15.41 -2.35 6.11
C MET A 61 -15.65 -1.48 4.87
N SER A 62 -16.76 -1.74 4.16
CA SER A 62 -17.12 -1.02 2.95
C SER A 62 -17.44 0.44 3.25
N SER A 63 -18.17 0.71 4.33
CA SER A 63 -18.46 2.06 4.84
C SER A 63 -17.19 2.84 5.15
N TRP A 64 -16.25 2.24 5.90
CA TRP A 64 -14.95 2.86 6.20
C TRP A 64 -14.16 3.19 4.94
N ILE A 65 -14.09 2.27 3.98
CA ILE A 65 -13.40 2.49 2.70
C ILE A 65 -14.04 3.68 1.96
N SER A 66 -15.36 3.67 1.78
CA SER A 66 -16.08 4.70 1.02
C SER A 66 -15.95 6.08 1.65
N ARG A 67 -16.16 6.19 2.97
CA ARG A 67 -16.06 7.46 3.71
C ARG A 67 -14.65 8.04 3.67
N ILE A 68 -13.62 7.21 3.92
CA ILE A 68 -12.22 7.67 3.87
C ILE A 68 -11.88 8.14 2.45
N ASN A 69 -12.22 7.36 1.43
CA ASN A 69 -11.89 7.71 0.05
C ASN A 69 -12.66 8.92 -0.45
N LEU A 70 -13.93 9.12 -0.07
CA LEU A 70 -14.69 10.33 -0.42
C LEU A 70 -14.05 11.57 0.20
N VAL A 71 -13.69 11.50 1.48
CA VAL A 71 -12.97 12.59 2.15
C VAL A 71 -11.62 12.84 1.46
N ALA A 72 -10.88 11.79 1.11
CA ALA A 72 -9.63 11.95 0.38
C ALA A 72 -9.86 12.60 -0.99
N ALA A 73 -10.91 12.20 -1.73
CA ALA A 73 -11.27 12.78 -3.02
C ALA A 73 -11.64 14.27 -2.90
N LEU A 74 -12.46 14.65 -1.92
CA LEU A 74 -12.90 16.04 -1.71
C LEU A 74 -11.74 16.99 -1.32
N PHE A 75 -10.72 16.49 -0.62
CA PHE A 75 -9.70 17.35 0.00
C PHE A 75 -8.26 17.14 -0.52
N SER A 76 -8.02 16.25 -1.48
CA SER A 76 -6.66 16.07 -2.06
C SER A 76 -6.30 17.16 -3.07
N SER A 77 -5.28 17.97 -2.79
CA SER A 77 -4.74 18.91 -3.78
C SER A 77 -3.90 18.21 -4.87
N PRO A 78 -3.70 18.81 -6.04
CA PRO A 78 -2.76 18.28 -7.03
C PRO A 78 -1.32 18.24 -6.48
N PRO A 79 -0.47 17.30 -6.94
CA PRO A 79 0.93 17.26 -6.57
C PRO A 79 1.65 18.57 -6.96
N PHE A 80 2.68 18.96 -6.21
CA PHE A 80 3.51 20.08 -6.62
C PHE A 80 4.16 19.79 -7.97
N PRO A 81 4.30 20.80 -8.85
CA PRO A 81 5.02 20.62 -10.10
C PRO A 81 6.43 20.10 -9.80
N ALA A 82 6.84 19.08 -10.55
CA ALA A 82 8.17 18.51 -10.37
C ALA A 82 9.22 19.62 -10.47
N ALA A 83 10.12 19.69 -9.50
CA ALA A 83 11.21 20.67 -9.55
C ALA A 83 11.98 20.50 -10.87
N VAL A 84 12.07 21.59 -11.64
CA VAL A 84 12.79 21.62 -12.93
C VAL A 84 14.28 21.54 -12.65
N SER A 85 14.75 20.34 -12.38
CA SER A 85 16.14 19.98 -12.15
C SER A 85 16.52 18.90 -13.15
N SER A 86 17.80 18.77 -13.46
CA SER A 86 18.37 17.68 -14.27
C SER A 86 18.32 16.32 -13.56
N GLN A 87 17.27 16.04 -12.79
CA GLN A 87 17.16 14.84 -11.96
C GLN A 87 17.26 13.60 -12.85
N ARG A 88 18.36 12.87 -12.67
CA ARG A 88 18.66 11.64 -13.42
C ARG A 88 17.85 10.43 -12.96
N ARG A 89 17.04 10.56 -11.90
CA ARG A 89 16.36 9.45 -11.21
C ARG A 89 14.93 9.82 -10.87
N PHE A 90 14.06 8.82 -10.89
CA PHE A 90 12.68 8.98 -10.46
C PHE A 90 12.61 9.30 -8.96
N ILE A 91 11.87 10.36 -8.62
CA ILE A 91 11.51 10.74 -7.26
C ILE A 91 10.00 10.93 -7.26
N ARG A 92 9.33 10.46 -6.21
CA ARG A 92 7.89 10.64 -6.05
C ARG A 92 7.59 12.14 -5.91
N PRO A 93 6.63 12.68 -6.67
CA PRO A 93 6.13 14.04 -6.49
C PRO A 93 5.76 14.32 -5.04
N ILE A 94 5.99 15.56 -4.61
CA ILE A 94 5.64 16.03 -3.27
C ILE A 94 4.17 16.42 -3.29
N LEU A 95 3.40 15.86 -2.35
CA LEU A 95 1.99 16.17 -2.18
C LEU A 95 1.81 17.32 -1.16
N PRO A 96 0.92 18.29 -1.43
CA PRO A 96 0.63 19.34 -0.45
C PRO A 96 0.01 18.79 0.83
N ALA A 97 0.53 19.24 1.99
CA ALA A 97 -0.02 18.88 3.31
C ALA A 97 -1.32 19.64 3.64
N ALA A 98 -1.55 20.78 2.98
CA ALA A 98 -2.79 21.53 3.12
C ALA A 98 -3.91 20.84 2.30
N PRO A 99 -5.14 20.74 2.84
CA PRO A 99 -6.26 20.22 2.07
C PRO A 99 -6.68 21.19 0.97
N SER A 100 -7.26 20.64 -0.10
CA SER A 100 -7.88 21.43 -1.15
C SER A 100 -9.03 22.29 -0.61
N ARG A 101 -9.24 23.44 -1.25
CA ARG A 101 -10.34 24.39 -0.98
C ARG A 101 -11.25 24.61 -2.19
N SER A 102 -11.04 23.83 -3.25
CA SER A 102 -11.86 23.85 -4.47
C SER A 102 -13.27 23.34 -4.19
N ALA A 103 -14.21 23.78 -5.01
CA ALA A 103 -15.56 23.21 -5.01
C ALA A 103 -15.53 21.75 -5.51
N PRO A 104 -16.47 20.88 -5.09
CA PRO A 104 -16.50 19.48 -5.51
C PRO A 104 -16.45 19.25 -7.03
N GLU A 105 -17.08 20.13 -7.82
CA GLU A 105 -17.08 20.05 -9.29
C GLU A 105 -15.71 20.40 -9.89
N GLU A 106 -15.01 21.38 -9.30
CA GLU A 106 -13.65 21.72 -9.70
C GLU A 106 -12.67 20.63 -9.28
N GLN A 107 -12.89 20.07 -8.09
CA GLN A 107 -12.13 18.94 -7.58
C GLN A 107 -12.25 17.71 -8.49
N HIS A 108 -13.47 17.41 -8.97
CA HIS A 108 -13.71 16.34 -9.95
C HIS A 108 -12.90 16.55 -11.24
N ARG A 109 -13.02 17.73 -11.87
CA ARG A 109 -12.28 18.06 -13.10
C ARG A 109 -10.76 18.00 -12.92
N SER A 110 -10.27 18.45 -11.77
CA SER A 110 -8.85 18.35 -11.42
C SER A 110 -8.39 16.89 -11.33
N HIS A 111 -9.20 16.03 -10.72
CA HIS A 111 -8.87 14.60 -10.59
C HIS A 111 -8.95 13.85 -11.91
N GLU A 112 -9.91 14.17 -12.78
CA GLU A 112 -9.95 13.66 -14.17
C GLU A 112 -8.66 14.00 -14.92
N THR A 113 -8.26 15.27 -14.84
CA THR A 113 -7.01 15.74 -15.47
C THR A 113 -5.79 14.99 -14.90
N CYS A 114 -5.72 14.78 -13.58
CA CYS A 114 -4.64 14.02 -12.97
C CYS A 114 -4.65 12.55 -13.43
N MET A 115 -5.82 11.91 -13.46
CA MET A 115 -5.98 10.52 -13.91
C MET A 115 -5.46 10.34 -15.34
N ASP A 116 -5.85 11.22 -16.25
CA ASP A 116 -5.42 11.19 -17.65
C ASP A 116 -3.91 11.40 -17.78
N GLN A 117 -3.33 12.33 -17.02
CA GLN A 117 -1.89 12.53 -16.96
C GLN A 117 -1.15 11.27 -16.49
N PHE A 118 -1.58 10.65 -15.39
CA PHE A 118 -0.95 9.42 -14.89
C PHE A 118 -1.13 8.25 -15.86
N ALA A 119 -2.27 8.16 -16.55
CA ALA A 119 -2.52 7.14 -17.56
C ALA A 119 -1.57 7.32 -18.77
N ALA A 120 -1.41 8.53 -19.27
CA ALA A 120 -0.49 8.85 -20.35
C ALA A 120 0.97 8.59 -19.96
N GLU A 121 1.39 9.03 -18.77
CA GLU A 121 2.74 8.77 -18.26
C GLU A 121 3.01 7.27 -18.08
N LEU A 122 2.04 6.51 -17.58
CA LEU A 122 2.15 5.06 -17.43
C LEU A 122 2.29 4.38 -18.78
N PHE A 123 1.50 4.80 -19.77
CA PHE A 123 1.58 4.27 -21.13
C PHE A 123 2.97 4.51 -21.74
N GLU A 124 3.47 5.74 -21.68
CA GLU A 124 4.80 6.07 -22.19
C GLU A 124 5.92 5.35 -21.42
N HIS A 125 5.79 5.21 -20.10
CA HIS A 125 6.73 4.44 -19.29
C HIS A 125 6.73 2.95 -19.67
N GLN A 126 5.57 2.37 -19.99
CA GLN A 126 5.47 0.97 -20.42
C GLN A 126 6.06 0.72 -21.81
N ARG A 127 6.00 1.72 -22.71
CA ARG A 127 6.62 1.64 -24.04
C ARG A 127 8.14 1.70 -23.98
N ASN A 128 8.69 2.42 -23.00
CA ASN A 128 10.12 2.62 -22.83
C ASN A 128 10.74 1.60 -21.85
N LEU A 129 10.81 0.33 -22.27
CA LEU A 129 11.42 -0.74 -21.48
C LEU A 129 12.95 -0.52 -21.33
N PRO A 130 13.51 -0.68 -20.12
CA PRO A 130 14.96 -0.68 -19.94
C PRO A 130 15.59 -1.84 -20.71
N ASP A 131 16.79 -1.65 -21.25
CA ASP A 131 17.54 -2.73 -21.89
C ASP A 131 17.70 -3.91 -20.91
N LYS A 132 17.48 -5.13 -21.38
CA LYS A 132 17.68 -6.36 -20.61
C LYS A 132 19.14 -6.56 -20.18
N ARG A 133 20.09 -5.91 -20.86
CA ARG A 133 21.51 -5.82 -20.48
C ARG A 133 21.82 -4.63 -19.56
N GLY A 134 20.81 -3.82 -19.23
CA GLY A 134 20.92 -2.66 -18.34
C GLY A 134 21.36 -3.05 -16.93
N ARG A 135 21.80 -2.06 -16.15
CA ARG A 135 22.21 -2.29 -14.76
C ARG A 135 20.97 -2.68 -13.96
N ALA A 136 21.09 -3.62 -13.02
CA ALA A 136 19.98 -4.05 -12.14
C ALA A 136 19.24 -2.85 -11.48
N ARG A 137 19.99 -1.78 -11.19
CA ARG A 137 19.48 -0.50 -10.71
C ARG A 137 18.49 0.18 -11.65
N ASP A 138 18.72 0.14 -12.95
CA ASP A 138 17.85 0.79 -13.95
C ASP A 138 16.49 0.06 -14.01
N LEU A 139 16.49 -1.27 -13.82
CA LEU A 139 15.27 -2.07 -13.71
C LEU A 139 14.49 -1.80 -12.42
N ASP A 140 15.19 -1.60 -11.30
CA ASP A 140 14.55 -1.27 -10.02
C ASP A 140 13.93 0.13 -10.04
N GLU A 141 14.62 1.11 -10.64
CA GLU A 141 14.07 2.46 -10.84
C GLU A 141 12.85 2.44 -11.78
N TYR A 142 12.89 1.62 -12.84
CA TYR A 142 11.75 1.40 -13.71
C TYR A 142 10.54 0.81 -12.99
N ARG A 143 10.75 -0.21 -12.16
CA ARG A 143 9.69 -0.83 -11.34
C ARG A 143 9.09 0.16 -10.36
N LEU A 144 9.93 0.92 -9.66
CA LEU A 144 9.49 1.92 -8.69
C LEU A 144 8.59 2.98 -9.35
N LYS A 145 9.00 3.51 -10.52
CA LYS A 145 8.18 4.48 -11.27
C LYS A 145 6.88 3.84 -11.78
N LYS A 146 6.93 2.61 -12.30
CA LYS A 146 5.75 1.89 -12.76
C LYS A 146 4.73 1.67 -11.62
N ASP A 147 5.19 1.19 -10.47
CA ASP A 147 4.34 0.92 -9.30
C ASP A 147 3.72 2.22 -8.77
N TYR A 148 4.48 3.31 -8.78
CA TYR A 148 3.97 4.65 -8.45
C TYR A 148 2.85 5.08 -9.42
N LEU A 149 3.09 5.03 -10.72
CA LEU A 149 2.12 5.47 -11.73
C LEU A 149 0.83 4.62 -11.69
N LEU A 150 0.96 3.31 -11.47
CA LEU A 150 -0.19 2.41 -11.30
C LEU A 150 -1.01 2.77 -10.05
N TYR A 151 -0.33 3.04 -8.93
CA TYR A 151 -0.99 3.45 -7.70
C TYR A 151 -1.73 4.78 -7.87
N GLU A 152 -1.07 5.79 -8.44
CA GLU A 152 -1.65 7.11 -8.65
C GLU A 152 -2.83 7.09 -9.60
N LYS A 153 -2.70 6.41 -10.75
CA LYS A 153 -3.84 6.23 -11.68
C LYS A 153 -5.04 5.66 -10.95
N ARG A 154 -4.86 4.56 -10.21
CA ARG A 154 -5.95 3.91 -9.46
C ARG A 154 -6.53 4.84 -8.40
N ARG A 155 -5.70 5.60 -7.69
CA ARG A 155 -6.14 6.55 -6.66
C ARG A 155 -7.07 7.62 -7.25
N TYR A 156 -6.65 8.25 -8.34
CA TYR A 156 -7.47 9.26 -9.00
C TYR A 156 -8.71 8.67 -9.69
N GLU A 157 -8.61 7.47 -10.26
CA GLU A 157 -9.76 6.73 -10.80
C GLU A 157 -10.84 6.48 -9.73
N THR A 158 -10.44 6.04 -8.53
CA THR A 158 -11.35 5.92 -7.37
C THR A 158 -11.93 7.28 -6.97
N TYR A 159 -11.13 8.34 -6.92
CA TYR A 159 -11.62 9.66 -6.55
C TYR A 159 -12.64 10.22 -7.55
N VAL A 160 -12.39 10.07 -8.85
CA VAL A 160 -13.31 10.51 -9.91
C VAL A 160 -14.65 9.80 -9.76
N GLN A 161 -14.65 8.46 -9.66
CA GLN A 161 -15.89 7.68 -9.49
C GLN A 161 -16.69 8.07 -8.24
N LEU A 162 -15.99 8.32 -7.12
CA LEU A 162 -16.66 8.75 -5.89
C LEU A 162 -17.23 10.17 -5.98
N LEU A 163 -16.51 11.09 -6.62
CA LEU A 163 -17.01 12.45 -6.81
C LEU A 163 -18.16 12.50 -7.81
N GLU A 164 -18.13 11.69 -8.87
CA GLU A 164 -19.22 11.57 -9.84
C GLU A 164 -20.52 11.11 -9.15
N THR A 165 -20.45 10.04 -8.35
CA THR A 165 -21.60 9.56 -7.57
C THR A 165 -22.04 10.54 -6.49
N TRP A 166 -21.09 11.20 -5.81
CA TRP A 166 -21.37 12.21 -4.78
C TRP A 166 -22.10 13.43 -5.34
N LEU A 167 -21.64 13.93 -6.49
CA LEU A 167 -22.24 15.06 -7.21
C LEU A 167 -23.64 14.69 -7.73
N SER A 168 -23.79 13.46 -8.26
CA SER A 168 -25.09 12.96 -8.74
C SER A 168 -26.13 12.84 -7.62
N ALA A 169 -25.69 12.56 -6.39
CA ALA A 169 -26.51 12.53 -5.18
C ALA A 169 -26.79 13.93 -4.58
N GLY A 170 -26.34 15.01 -5.21
CA GLY A 170 -26.59 16.39 -4.77
C GLY A 170 -25.61 16.92 -3.72
N ALA A 171 -24.52 16.19 -3.43
CA ALA A 171 -23.37 16.64 -2.63
C ALA A 171 -23.70 17.20 -1.23
N ARG A 172 -24.70 16.64 -0.55
CA ARG A 172 -25.20 17.14 0.75
C ARG A 172 -25.41 16.07 1.81
N ASP A 173 -25.89 14.90 1.40
CA ASP A 173 -26.28 13.83 2.32
C ASP A 173 -25.30 12.65 2.23
N LEU A 174 -24.44 12.54 3.24
CA LEU A 174 -23.42 11.48 3.32
C LEU A 174 -24.05 10.10 3.52
N ASP A 175 -25.01 10.00 4.43
CA ASP A 175 -25.62 8.71 4.79
C ASP A 175 -26.52 8.23 3.64
N GLY A 176 -27.24 9.15 2.99
CA GLY A 176 -27.99 8.87 1.77
C GLY A 176 -27.10 8.43 0.61
N TRP A 177 -25.98 9.12 0.36
CA TRP A 177 -25.03 8.73 -0.69
C TRP A 177 -24.41 7.35 -0.43
N GLU A 178 -24.01 7.06 0.81
CA GLU A 178 -23.41 5.78 1.18
C GLU A 178 -24.36 4.60 0.94
N ALA A 179 -25.66 4.78 1.20
CA ALA A 179 -26.68 3.77 0.89
C ALA A 179 -26.81 3.48 -0.63
N HIS A 180 -26.47 4.45 -1.50
CA HIS A 180 -26.56 4.31 -2.95
C HIS A 180 -25.29 3.75 -3.60
N VAL A 181 -24.10 4.09 -3.06
CA VAL A 181 -22.82 3.62 -3.63
C VAL A 181 -22.63 2.12 -3.47
N GLY A 182 -23.32 1.49 -2.52
CA GLY A 182 -23.23 0.07 -2.26
C GLY A 182 -21.81 -0.37 -1.84
N PRO A 183 -21.57 -1.68 -1.65
CA PRO A 183 -20.22 -2.18 -1.46
C PRO A 183 -19.41 -1.87 -2.72
N VAL A 184 -18.30 -1.15 -2.59
CA VAL A 184 -17.37 -0.93 -3.71
C VAL A 184 -17.00 -2.29 -4.28
N ASP A 185 -17.41 -2.54 -5.53
CA ASP A 185 -17.18 -3.80 -6.25
C ASP A 185 -15.67 -4.00 -6.44
N ALA A 186 -15.06 -4.66 -5.45
CA ALA A 186 -13.79 -5.34 -5.65
C ALA A 186 -14.07 -6.65 -6.40
N PRO A 187 -13.15 -7.12 -7.25
CA PRO A 187 -13.26 -8.42 -7.92
C PRO A 187 -13.66 -9.52 -6.93
N PRO A 188 -14.46 -10.50 -7.37
CA PRO A 188 -15.06 -11.51 -6.50
C PRO A 188 -14.01 -12.15 -5.60
N ASP A 189 -14.42 -12.39 -4.36
CA ASP A 189 -13.59 -13.06 -3.36
C ASP A 189 -12.96 -14.32 -3.96
N PRO A 190 -11.62 -14.51 -3.83
CA PRO A 190 -11.07 -15.82 -4.11
C PRO A 190 -11.78 -16.83 -3.18
N PRO A 191 -12.12 -18.03 -3.71
CA PRO A 191 -12.94 -19.00 -3.00
C PRO A 191 -12.37 -19.24 -1.60
N SER A 192 -13.28 -19.27 -0.62
CA SER A 192 -12.98 -19.52 0.78
C SER A 192 -11.98 -20.66 0.94
N LEU A 193 -10.96 -20.42 1.77
CA LEU A 193 -9.84 -21.32 2.01
C LEU A 193 -10.35 -22.72 2.36
N THR A 194 -10.22 -23.67 1.43
CA THR A 194 -10.21 -25.08 1.81
C THR A 194 -8.99 -25.30 2.70
N LYS A 195 -9.22 -26.01 3.82
CA LYS A 195 -8.19 -26.41 4.79
C LYS A 195 -6.93 -26.80 4.03
N ALA A 196 -5.84 -26.09 4.26
CA ALA A 196 -4.53 -26.50 3.77
C ALA A 196 -4.26 -27.90 4.33
N HIS A 197 -4.42 -28.92 3.51
CA HIS A 197 -3.87 -30.23 3.79
C HIS A 197 -2.36 -30.06 3.67
N SER A 198 -1.71 -29.98 4.82
CA SER A 198 -0.27 -30.15 4.94
C SER A 198 0.11 -31.37 4.12
N SER A 199 1.14 -31.26 3.28
CA SER A 199 1.68 -32.42 2.56
C SER A 199 1.90 -33.58 3.53
N PRO A 200 1.60 -34.83 3.13
CA PRO A 200 1.84 -35.96 4.01
C PRO A 200 3.33 -35.99 4.33
N SER A 201 3.67 -36.06 5.63
CA SER A 201 5.04 -36.26 6.07
C SER A 201 5.61 -37.48 5.33
N LEU A 202 6.63 -37.26 4.51
CA LEU A 202 7.39 -38.34 3.91
C LEU A 202 7.99 -39.16 5.06
N ALA A 203 7.58 -40.43 5.14
CA ALA A 203 8.22 -41.40 6.00
C ALA A 203 9.73 -41.44 5.67
N PRO A 204 10.62 -41.65 6.65
CA PRO A 204 12.05 -41.71 6.40
C PRO A 204 12.35 -42.96 5.57
N GLU A 205 12.57 -42.77 4.27
CA GLU A 205 13.08 -43.83 3.40
C GLU A 205 14.57 -44.06 3.74
N ALA A 206 14.94 -45.32 3.95
CA ALA A 206 16.32 -45.68 4.24
C ALA A 206 17.23 -45.32 3.06
N PRO A 207 18.45 -44.78 3.29
CA PRO A 207 19.27 -44.28 2.22
C PRO A 207 19.76 -45.44 1.32
N PRO A 208 19.66 -45.33 -0.02
CA PRO A 208 20.37 -46.23 -0.90
C PRO A 208 21.88 -45.99 -0.77
N ALA A 209 22.63 -47.07 -0.59
CA ALA A 209 24.08 -47.03 -0.55
C ALA A 209 24.65 -46.52 -1.89
N GLY A 210 25.55 -45.53 -1.83
CA GLY A 210 26.57 -45.36 -2.87
C GLY A 210 26.52 -44.13 -3.77
N VAL A 211 25.73 -43.08 -3.51
CA VAL A 211 25.80 -41.85 -4.34
C VAL A 211 26.72 -40.81 -3.69
N ARG A 212 27.92 -40.62 -4.26
CA ARG A 212 28.83 -39.53 -3.89
C ARG A 212 28.29 -38.19 -4.42
N VAL A 213 27.58 -37.46 -3.57
CA VAL A 213 27.19 -36.07 -3.83
C VAL A 213 28.40 -35.15 -3.63
N LYS A 214 28.86 -34.53 -4.72
CA LYS A 214 29.95 -33.54 -4.71
C LYS A 214 29.39 -32.20 -4.23
N ARG A 215 29.55 -31.89 -2.95
CA ARG A 215 29.06 -30.64 -2.33
C ARG A 215 29.86 -29.43 -2.84
N ASN A 216 29.16 -28.31 -3.05
CA ASN A 216 29.75 -27.03 -3.44
C ASN A 216 30.65 -26.45 -2.32
N ILE A 217 31.77 -25.86 -2.71
CA ILE A 217 32.88 -25.42 -1.83
C ILE A 217 32.50 -24.24 -0.91
N SER A 218 31.38 -23.54 -1.17
CA SER A 218 30.93 -22.39 -0.37
C SER A 218 30.44 -22.74 1.03
N GLU A 219 30.08 -24.00 1.30
CA GLU A 219 29.63 -24.45 2.63
C GLU A 219 30.80 -24.77 3.59
N ARG A 220 32.06 -24.65 3.11
CA ARG A 220 33.26 -24.96 3.89
C ARG A 220 33.79 -23.78 4.72
N ARG A 221 32.93 -22.87 5.19
CA ARG A 221 33.34 -21.83 6.16
C ARG A 221 33.32 -22.41 7.58
N THR A 222 34.49 -22.89 7.99
CA THR A 222 34.85 -23.16 9.38
C THR A 222 34.60 -21.93 10.25
N VAL A 223 33.71 -22.07 11.24
CA VAL A 223 33.61 -21.16 12.39
C VAL A 223 34.94 -21.23 13.14
N ARG A 224 35.81 -20.23 12.96
CA ARG A 224 36.98 -20.06 13.82
C ARG A 224 36.47 -19.58 15.18
N LYS A 225 36.40 -20.49 16.15
CA LYS A 225 36.24 -20.14 17.57
C LYS A 225 37.44 -19.28 17.98
N ILE A 226 37.18 -18.02 18.32
CA ILE A 226 38.18 -17.14 18.93
C ILE A 226 38.39 -17.63 20.36
N VAL A 227 39.56 -18.17 20.66
CA VAL A 227 39.97 -18.54 22.03
C VAL A 227 40.58 -17.30 22.68
N PRO A 228 40.05 -16.78 23.80
CA PRO A 228 40.67 -15.65 24.50
C PRO A 228 41.99 -16.10 25.15
N LYS A 229 43.10 -15.44 24.84
CA LYS A 229 44.39 -15.64 25.52
C LYS A 229 44.32 -15.08 26.94
N ARG A 230 44.50 -15.94 27.93
CA ARG A 230 44.62 -15.58 29.35
C ARG A 230 46.08 -15.15 29.61
N ASN A 231 46.32 -13.86 29.82
CA ASN A 231 47.63 -13.36 30.22
C ASN A 231 47.96 -13.87 31.63
N LYS A 232 49.00 -14.70 31.72
CA LYS A 232 49.69 -14.98 32.98
C LYS A 232 50.92 -14.07 33.01
N ASN A 233 50.90 -13.07 33.88
CA ASN A 233 52.11 -12.47 34.45
C ASN A 233 51.72 -11.95 35.84
N LEU A 234 52.00 -12.78 36.84
CA LEU A 234 52.23 -12.40 38.22
C LEU A 234 53.69 -12.79 38.50
N LEU A 235 54.54 -11.79 38.63
CA LEU A 235 55.63 -11.64 39.61
C LEU A 235 56.23 -10.25 39.41
#